data_AF-A0A9P3FY62-F1
#
_entry.id   AF-A0A9P3FY62-F1
#
_cell.length_a   1.000
_cell.length_b   1.000
_cell.length_c   1.000
_cell.angle_alpha   90.00
_cell.angle_beta   90.00
_cell.angle_gamma   90.00
#
_symmetry.space_group_name_H-M   'P 1'
#
loop_
_entity.id
_entity.type
_entity.pdbx_description
1 polymer ?
#
loop_
_entity_poly.entity_id
_entity_poly.type
_entity_poly.pdbx_seq_one_letter_code
_entity_poly.pdbx_strand_id
1 'polypeptide(L)'
;MSSKTSTAAPSETYLDLLMIVYGSTASDPLDDSRFCGEGQRRVEVRLAPAIPPDAATSLRRRQEWAHKLAQRTTLDMKHSQAWHCEFCDKLARESFVQNAGWFHLDPPKLNIYVHLVCNSVVGPCAARLRETADLFAEQSGGGPDPHKRMPDRFAPAHRFPPAASCLCCQAEQTVGKELKRCGACKLVRYCSAACQKEDWGRHKATCKAIKEVKWVWK
;
A
#
# COMPACT_ATOMS: atom_id res chain seq x y z
N MET A 1 28.49 -46.25 -16.60
CA MET A 1 27.54 -45.24 -17.13
C MET A 1 27.01 -44.44 -15.95
N SER A 2 27.68 -43.33 -15.61
CA SER A 2 27.30 -42.49 -14.48
C SER A 2 26.21 -41.52 -14.92
N SER A 3 24.97 -41.82 -14.52
CA SER A 3 23.84 -40.90 -14.69
C SER A 3 24.01 -39.75 -13.70
N LYS A 4 24.34 -38.55 -14.22
CA LYS A 4 24.30 -37.30 -13.46
C LYS A 4 22.84 -36.88 -13.34
N THR A 5 22.25 -37.06 -12.15
CA THR A 5 21.00 -36.41 -11.78
C THR A 5 21.21 -34.90 -11.78
N SER A 6 20.70 -34.25 -12.82
CA SER A 6 20.57 -32.80 -12.91
C SER A 6 19.53 -32.34 -11.89
N THR A 7 19.96 -31.83 -10.74
CA THR A 7 19.10 -31.01 -9.86
C THR A 7 18.76 -29.73 -10.61
N ALA A 8 17.55 -29.65 -11.14
CA ALA A 8 16.98 -28.40 -11.64
C ALA A 8 17.02 -27.35 -10.52
N ALA A 9 17.55 -26.16 -10.83
CA ALA A 9 17.47 -25.03 -9.92
C ALA A 9 15.98 -24.78 -9.58
N PRO A 10 15.62 -24.50 -8.32
CA PRO A 10 14.23 -24.18 -7.99
C PRO A 10 13.81 -22.98 -8.83
N SER A 11 12.74 -23.14 -9.62
CA SER A 11 12.13 -22.04 -10.37
C SER A 11 11.84 -20.91 -9.39
N GLU A 12 12.46 -19.74 -9.56
CA GLU A 12 12.21 -18.59 -8.71
C GLU A 12 10.73 -18.23 -8.78
N THR A 13 9.96 -18.55 -7.74
CA THR A 13 8.55 -18.19 -7.65
C THR A 13 8.44 -16.73 -7.22
N TYR A 14 7.66 -15.94 -7.96
CA TYR A 14 7.39 -14.54 -7.64
C TYR A 14 5.94 -14.37 -7.18
N LEU A 15 5.68 -13.38 -6.34
CA LEU A 15 4.32 -12.95 -6.01
C LEU A 15 3.87 -11.90 -7.03
N ASP A 16 2.76 -12.11 -7.71
CA ASP A 16 2.07 -11.06 -8.47
C ASP A 16 1.31 -10.16 -7.48
N LEU A 17 1.93 -9.03 -7.12
CA LEU A 17 1.42 -8.10 -6.13
C LEU A 17 0.95 -6.81 -6.81
N LEU A 18 -0.34 -6.50 -6.69
CA LEU A 18 -0.91 -5.22 -7.10
C LEU A 18 -1.32 -4.43 -5.86
N MET A 19 -0.75 -3.25 -5.67
CA MET A 19 -1.22 -2.28 -4.68
C MET A 19 -1.99 -1.17 -5.38
N ILE A 20 -3.22 -0.92 -4.94
CA ILE A 20 -4.08 0.16 -5.42
C ILE A 20 -4.27 1.15 -4.28
N VAL A 21 -3.80 2.37 -4.45
CA VAL A 21 -3.83 3.39 -3.41
C VAL A 21 -4.80 4.47 -3.82
N TYR A 22 -5.87 4.61 -3.04
CA TYR A 22 -6.90 5.63 -3.21
C TYR A 22 -6.62 6.81 -2.28
N GLY A 23 -6.88 8.00 -2.81
CA GLY A 23 -6.71 9.27 -2.14
C GLY A 23 -7.14 10.38 -3.08
N SER A 24 -7.13 11.61 -2.58
CA SER A 24 -7.53 12.78 -3.36
C SER A 24 -6.44 13.85 -3.38
N THR A 25 -6.77 14.96 -4.02
CA THR A 25 -6.05 16.24 -3.97
C THR A 25 -6.99 17.32 -3.42
N ALA A 26 -6.43 18.43 -2.97
CA ALA A 26 -7.22 19.58 -2.50
C ALA A 26 -8.16 20.17 -3.57
N SER A 27 -7.91 19.89 -4.85
CA SER A 27 -8.70 20.39 -5.99
C SER A 27 -9.80 19.44 -6.47
N ASP A 28 -9.89 18.21 -5.95
CA ASP A 28 -10.92 17.27 -6.39
C ASP A 28 -12.32 17.70 -5.87
N PRO A 29 -13.43 17.46 -6.60
CA PRO A 29 -14.81 17.83 -6.19
C PRO A 29 -15.22 17.25 -4.82
N LEU A 30 -16.13 17.76 -4.01
CA LEU A 30 -16.44 17.12 -2.69
C LEU A 30 -17.72 16.26 -2.70
N ASP A 31 -17.98 15.62 -3.83
CA ASP A 31 -19.18 14.82 -4.10
C ASP A 31 -18.86 13.41 -4.64
N ASP A 32 -19.92 12.60 -4.80
CA ASP A 32 -19.80 11.19 -5.20
C ASP A 32 -19.28 10.99 -6.63
N SER A 33 -19.19 12.03 -7.46
CA SER A 33 -18.60 11.92 -8.81
C SER A 33 -17.13 11.50 -8.80
N ARG A 34 -16.45 11.55 -7.64
CA ARG A 34 -15.10 11.01 -7.43
C ARG A 34 -15.02 9.50 -7.47
N PHE A 35 -16.12 8.80 -7.19
CA PHE A 35 -16.14 7.34 -7.09
C PHE A 35 -16.80 6.65 -8.29
N CYS A 36 -17.35 7.44 -9.22
CA CYS A 36 -18.04 6.90 -10.40
C CYS A 36 -17.08 6.74 -11.59
N GLY A 37 -17.19 5.59 -12.26
CA GLY A 37 -16.45 5.27 -13.49
C GLY A 37 -14.98 4.90 -13.26
N GLU A 38 -14.22 4.83 -14.34
CA GLU A 38 -12.80 4.40 -14.28
C GLU A 38 -11.84 5.47 -13.75
N GLY A 39 -12.32 6.72 -13.63
CA GLY A 39 -11.52 7.90 -13.30
C GLY A 39 -11.31 8.18 -11.81
N GLN A 40 -11.71 7.29 -10.90
CA GLN A 40 -11.41 7.48 -9.47
C GLN A 40 -9.89 7.61 -9.27
N ARG A 41 -9.48 8.72 -8.64
CA ARG A 41 -8.06 9.04 -8.43
C ARG A 41 -7.38 7.95 -7.62
N ARG A 42 -6.30 7.40 -8.18
CA ARG A 42 -5.52 6.34 -7.54
C ARG A 42 -4.13 6.19 -8.18
N VAL A 43 -3.28 5.44 -7.49
CA VAL A 43 -2.08 4.86 -8.11
C VAL A 43 -2.15 3.34 -8.03
N GLU A 44 -1.87 2.70 -9.15
CA GLU A 44 -1.75 1.25 -9.30
C GLU A 44 -0.26 0.91 -9.37
N VAL A 45 0.25 0.19 -8.38
CA VAL A 45 1.66 -0.22 -8.29
C VAL A 45 1.75 -1.73 -8.40
N ARG A 46 2.37 -2.22 -9.48
CA ARG A 46 2.66 -3.64 -9.64
C ARG A 46 4.05 -3.96 -9.11
N LEU A 47 4.14 -4.98 -8.27
CA LEU A 47 5.38 -5.49 -7.70
C LEU A 47 5.48 -7.00 -7.99
N ALA A 48 6.72 -7.46 -8.19
CA ALA A 48 7.04 -8.88 -8.28
C ALA A 48 8.21 -9.24 -7.34
N PRO A 49 7.98 -9.29 -6.02
CA PRO A 49 8.98 -9.75 -5.07
C PRO A 49 9.17 -11.27 -5.18
N ALA A 50 10.43 -11.70 -5.15
CA ALA A 50 10.77 -13.11 -5.08
C ALA A 50 10.28 -13.71 -3.75
N ILE A 51 9.63 -14.87 -3.82
CA ILE A 51 9.15 -15.59 -2.66
C ILE A 51 10.34 -16.36 -2.07
N PRO A 52 10.70 -16.14 -0.80
CA PRO A 52 11.76 -16.89 -0.15
C PRO A 52 11.47 -18.40 -0.16
N PRO A 53 12.49 -19.28 -0.30
CA PRO A 53 12.28 -20.72 -0.33
C PRO A 53 11.51 -21.26 0.88
N ASP A 54 11.75 -20.72 2.07
CA ASP A 54 11.04 -21.10 3.30
C ASP A 54 9.55 -20.72 3.24
N ALA A 55 9.23 -19.55 2.66
CA ALA A 55 7.86 -19.09 2.47
C ALA A 55 7.12 -19.89 1.39
N ALA A 56 7.84 -20.42 0.39
CA ALA A 56 7.25 -21.21 -0.70
C ALA A 56 6.72 -22.58 -0.25
N THR A 57 7.24 -23.12 0.87
CA THR A 57 6.97 -24.49 1.34
C THR A 57 5.52 -24.81 1.69
N SER A 58 4.68 -23.82 2.02
CA SER A 58 3.26 -24.04 2.28
C SER A 58 2.42 -22.79 2.03
N LEU A 59 1.12 -22.96 1.77
CA LEU A 59 0.18 -21.84 1.60
C LEU A 59 0.19 -20.89 2.80
N ARG A 60 0.21 -21.44 4.02
CA ARG A 60 0.24 -20.68 5.27
C ARG A 60 1.50 -19.83 5.39
N ARG A 61 2.68 -20.40 5.12
CA ARG A 61 3.95 -19.66 5.21
C ARG A 61 4.02 -18.55 4.14
N ARG A 62 3.51 -18.83 2.95
CA ARG A 62 3.36 -17.84 1.87
C ARG A 62 2.48 -16.66 2.30
N GLN A 63 1.32 -16.96 2.91
CA GLN A 63 0.41 -15.96 3.47
C GLN A 63 1.06 -15.13 4.59
N GLU A 64 1.73 -15.76 5.55
CA GLU A 64 2.42 -15.08 6.65
C GLU A 64 3.55 -14.16 6.15
N TRP A 65 4.33 -14.62 5.17
CA TRP A 65 5.35 -13.80 4.53
C TRP A 65 4.74 -12.62 3.77
N ALA A 66 3.69 -12.85 2.98
CA ALA A 66 3.02 -11.82 2.21
C ALA A 66 2.37 -10.75 3.10
N HIS A 67 1.82 -11.13 4.26
CA HIS A 67 1.31 -10.19 5.25
C HIS A 67 2.40 -9.26 5.80
N LYS A 68 3.57 -9.80 6.14
CA LYS A 68 4.73 -8.99 6.59
C LYS A 68 5.26 -8.08 5.49
N LEU A 69 5.25 -8.56 4.24
CA LEU A 69 5.62 -7.75 3.08
C LEU A 69 4.64 -6.59 2.89
N ALA A 70 3.33 -6.84 2.96
CA ALA A 70 2.28 -5.83 2.84
C ALA A 70 2.50 -4.69 3.85
N GLN A 71 2.69 -5.01 5.14
CA GLN A 71 2.93 -4.02 6.19
C GLN A 71 4.11 -3.08 5.89
N ARG A 72 5.23 -3.62 5.40
CA ARG A 72 6.42 -2.81 5.06
C ARG A 72 6.19 -1.94 3.82
N THR A 73 5.46 -2.47 2.84
CA THR A 73 5.25 -1.85 1.53
C THR A 73 4.20 -0.74 1.60
N THR A 74 3.19 -0.86 2.46
CA THR A 74 2.16 0.17 2.67
C THR A 74 2.75 1.53 3.07
N LEU A 75 3.88 1.55 3.80
CA LEU A 75 4.54 2.81 4.14
C LEU A 75 5.05 3.55 2.89
N ASP A 76 5.62 2.82 1.92
CA ASP A 76 6.05 3.39 0.64
C ASP A 76 4.86 3.96 -0.14
N MET A 77 3.70 3.28 -0.07
CA MET A 77 2.47 3.72 -0.71
C MET A 77 1.92 5.01 -0.10
N LYS A 78 1.88 5.11 1.24
CA LYS A 78 1.37 6.28 1.97
C LYS A 78 2.07 7.57 1.53
N HIS A 79 3.40 7.57 1.38
CA HIS A 79 4.17 8.78 1.09
C HIS A 79 4.43 9.04 -0.40
N SER A 80 3.74 8.31 -1.28
CA SER A 80 3.96 8.37 -2.73
C SER A 80 3.54 9.71 -3.38
N GLN A 81 2.56 10.43 -2.81
CA GLN A 81 2.13 11.76 -3.27
C GLN A 81 1.67 12.67 -2.13
N ALA A 82 1.41 13.93 -2.47
CA ALA A 82 0.70 14.90 -1.63
C ALA A 82 -0.78 14.54 -1.44
N TRP A 83 -1.05 13.35 -0.91
CA TRP A 83 -2.39 12.80 -0.78
C TRP A 83 -3.23 13.54 0.25
N HIS A 84 -4.44 13.87 -0.18
CA HIS A 84 -5.55 14.22 0.68
C HIS A 84 -6.43 13.00 0.91
N CYS A 85 -7.30 13.10 1.91
CA CYS A 85 -8.27 12.08 2.28
C CYS A 85 -9.08 11.69 1.06
N GLU A 86 -9.27 10.40 0.82
CA GLU A 86 -10.12 9.90 -0.25
C GLU A 86 -11.51 10.56 -0.27
N PHE A 87 -12.08 10.77 0.92
CA PHE A 87 -13.46 11.25 1.09
C PHE A 87 -13.60 12.76 1.36
N CYS A 88 -12.52 13.51 1.62
CA CYS A 88 -12.60 14.95 1.86
C CYS A 88 -11.36 15.70 1.33
N ASP A 89 -11.19 16.96 1.70
CA ASP A 89 -10.07 17.83 1.28
C ASP A 89 -8.96 17.96 2.32
N LYS A 90 -9.06 17.25 3.47
CA LYS A 90 -8.01 17.27 4.50
C LYS A 90 -6.85 16.38 4.08
N LEU A 91 -5.64 16.69 4.53
CA LEU A 91 -4.48 15.81 4.35
C LEU A 91 -4.76 14.40 4.87
N ALA A 92 -4.46 13.39 4.07
CA ALA A 92 -4.52 12.01 4.53
C ALA A 92 -3.40 11.78 5.55
N ARG A 93 -3.72 11.09 6.64
CA ARG A 93 -2.78 10.80 7.74
C ARG A 93 -2.70 9.31 8.04
N GLU A 94 -3.78 8.59 7.78
CA GLU A 94 -3.91 7.17 8.06
C GLU A 94 -4.07 6.39 6.75
N SER A 95 -3.68 5.12 6.80
CA SER A 95 -3.79 4.18 5.69
C SER A 95 -4.58 2.98 6.19
N PHE A 96 -5.75 2.76 5.59
CA PHE A 96 -6.55 1.58 5.82
C PHE A 96 -6.29 0.57 4.70
N VAL A 97 -6.04 -0.69 5.06
CA VAL A 97 -5.51 -1.68 4.12
C VAL A 97 -6.44 -2.89 4.08
N GLN A 98 -6.91 -3.24 2.90
CA GLN A 98 -7.67 -4.45 2.64
C GLN A 98 -6.93 -5.33 1.63
N ASN A 99 -6.90 -6.63 1.89
CA ASN A 99 -6.13 -7.59 1.11
C ASN A 99 -7.06 -8.63 0.51
N ALA A 100 -6.89 -8.91 -0.79
CA ALA A 100 -7.47 -10.07 -1.46
C ALA A 100 -6.34 -10.94 -2.02
N GLY A 101 -6.20 -12.17 -1.51
CA GLY A 101 -5.07 -13.03 -1.80
C GLY A 101 -5.48 -14.41 -2.33
N TRP A 102 -4.87 -14.81 -3.44
CA TRP A 102 -5.03 -16.13 -4.06
C TRP A 102 -3.67 -16.84 -4.10
N PHE A 103 -3.21 -17.27 -2.92
CA PHE A 103 -1.88 -17.84 -2.75
C PHE A 103 -1.70 -19.25 -3.33
N HIS A 104 -2.79 -19.89 -3.74
CA HIS A 104 -2.81 -21.20 -4.40
C HIS A 104 -2.54 -21.13 -5.91
N LEU A 105 -2.58 -19.94 -6.51
CA LEU A 105 -2.28 -19.74 -7.93
C LEU A 105 -0.78 -19.81 -8.22
N ASP A 106 -0.43 -19.94 -9.50
CA ASP A 106 0.94 -19.86 -10.02
C ASP A 106 1.00 -18.86 -11.19
N PRO A 107 1.64 -17.68 -11.03
CA PRO A 107 2.21 -17.19 -9.78
C PRO A 107 1.13 -16.87 -8.72
N PRO A 108 1.44 -16.97 -7.42
CA PRO A 108 0.57 -16.51 -6.34
C PRO A 108 0.19 -15.04 -6.54
N LYS A 109 -1.06 -14.68 -6.23
CA LYS A 109 -1.57 -13.31 -6.41
C LYS A 109 -1.96 -12.66 -5.09
N LEU A 110 -1.67 -11.38 -4.95
CA LEU A 110 -2.12 -10.54 -3.85
C LEU A 110 -2.49 -9.15 -4.36
N ASN A 111 -3.75 -8.77 -4.18
CA ASN A 111 -4.21 -7.40 -4.37
C ASN A 111 -4.34 -6.73 -3.00
N ILE A 112 -3.77 -5.54 -2.89
CA ILE A 112 -3.84 -4.70 -1.68
C ILE A 112 -4.50 -3.39 -2.04
N TYR A 113 -5.62 -3.09 -1.40
CA TYR A 113 -6.37 -1.86 -1.52
C TYR A 113 -6.00 -0.99 -0.33
N VAL A 114 -5.48 0.22 -0.60
CA VAL A 114 -5.04 1.18 0.41
C VAL A 114 -5.90 2.42 0.31
N HIS A 115 -6.72 2.67 1.33
CA HIS A 115 -7.54 3.86 1.45
C HIS A 115 -6.82 4.89 2.34
N LEU A 116 -6.43 6.02 1.77
CA LEU A 116 -5.77 7.10 2.50
C LEU A 116 -6.80 8.07 3.05
N VAL A 117 -6.91 8.17 4.38
CA VAL A 117 -7.96 8.93 5.06
C VAL A 117 -7.40 9.91 6.08
N CYS A 118 -8.18 10.96 6.39
CA CYS A 118 -7.80 11.92 7.42
C CYS A 118 -7.92 11.36 8.85
N ASN A 119 -8.84 10.42 9.06
CA ASN A 119 -9.08 9.70 10.31
C ASN A 119 -9.86 8.42 9.99
N SER A 120 -9.38 7.25 10.43
CA SER A 120 -10.03 5.96 10.15
C SER A 120 -11.02 5.49 11.23
N VAL A 121 -11.11 6.21 12.35
CA VAL A 121 -11.87 5.80 13.54
C VAL A 121 -13.14 6.65 13.73
N VAL A 122 -13.00 7.97 13.73
CA VAL A 122 -14.04 8.94 14.10
C VAL A 122 -14.39 9.89 12.95
N GLY A 123 -15.67 10.22 12.84
CA GLY A 123 -16.19 11.21 11.91
C GLY A 123 -16.73 10.63 10.59
N PRO A 124 -17.18 11.51 9.66
CA PRO A 124 -17.85 11.09 8.43
C PRO A 124 -16.95 10.29 7.49
N CYS A 125 -15.65 10.64 7.38
CA CYS A 125 -14.70 9.87 6.57
C CYS A 125 -14.48 8.45 7.11
N ALA A 126 -14.47 8.27 8.44
CA ALA A 126 -14.40 6.96 9.05
C ALA A 126 -15.68 6.14 8.82
N ALA A 127 -16.85 6.79 8.77
CA ALA A 127 -18.12 6.12 8.43
C ALA A 127 -18.12 5.61 6.98
N ARG A 128 -17.78 6.48 6.01
CA ARG A 128 -17.60 6.11 4.59
C ARG A 128 -16.57 4.99 4.41
N LEU A 129 -15.47 5.03 5.16
CA LEU A 129 -14.45 3.99 5.14
C LEU A 129 -15.01 2.64 5.58
N ARG A 130 -15.81 2.60 6.65
CA ARG A 130 -16.46 1.36 7.13
C ARG A 130 -17.43 0.80 6.10
N GLU A 131 -18.23 1.66 5.45
CA GLU A 131 -19.13 1.24 4.36
C GLU A 131 -18.34 0.62 3.20
N THR A 132 -17.26 1.28 2.79
CA THR A 132 -16.34 0.77 1.75
C THR A 132 -15.74 -0.58 2.15
N ALA A 133 -15.34 -0.70 3.41
CA ALA A 133 -14.74 -1.91 3.93
C ALA A 133 -15.70 -3.09 4.01
N ASP A 134 -16.94 -2.85 4.46
CA ASP A 134 -18.01 -3.85 4.52
C ASP A 134 -18.36 -4.34 3.09
N LEU A 135 -18.43 -3.44 2.09
CA LEU A 135 -18.64 -3.82 0.68
C LEU A 135 -17.50 -4.69 0.13
N PHE A 136 -16.25 -4.32 0.41
CA PHE A 136 -15.10 -5.13 -0.02
C PHE A 136 -15.10 -6.52 0.62
N ALA A 137 -15.45 -6.61 1.91
CA ALA A 137 -15.52 -7.87 2.64
C ALA A 137 -16.57 -8.80 2.03
N GLU A 138 -17.76 -8.27 1.71
CA GLU A 138 -18.83 -9.00 1.03
C GLU A 138 -18.36 -9.54 -0.33
N GLN A 139 -17.73 -8.71 -1.15
CA GLN A 139 -17.23 -9.11 -2.48
C GLN A 139 -16.09 -10.13 -2.42
N SER A 140 -15.24 -10.05 -1.39
CA SER A 140 -14.08 -10.93 -1.23
C SER A 140 -14.42 -12.26 -0.54
N GLY A 141 -15.69 -12.51 -0.20
CA GLY A 141 -16.11 -13.68 0.58
C GLY A 141 -15.56 -13.68 2.01
N GLY A 142 -15.20 -12.50 2.52
CA GLY A 142 -14.73 -12.31 3.89
C GLY A 142 -15.91 -12.20 4.87
N GLY A 143 -15.62 -12.44 6.15
CA GLY A 143 -16.55 -12.12 7.24
C GLY A 143 -16.60 -10.61 7.53
N PRO A 144 -17.51 -10.16 8.43
CA PRO A 144 -17.66 -8.74 8.77
C PRO A 144 -16.35 -8.11 9.26
N ASP A 145 -16.15 -6.84 8.91
CA ASP A 145 -14.90 -6.08 9.05
C ASP A 145 -14.21 -6.22 10.43
N PRO A 146 -12.92 -6.62 10.50
CA PRO A 146 -12.15 -6.67 11.75
C PRO A 146 -12.01 -5.32 12.48
N HIS A 147 -12.23 -4.18 11.82
CA HIS A 147 -12.25 -2.87 12.49
C HIS A 147 -13.37 -2.73 13.52
N LYS A 148 -14.39 -3.59 13.49
CA LYS A 148 -15.39 -3.69 14.58
C LYS A 148 -14.82 -4.27 15.88
N ARG A 149 -13.62 -4.87 15.88
CA ARG A 149 -13.07 -5.62 17.03
C ARG A 149 -11.75 -5.11 17.60
N MET A 150 -10.99 -4.31 16.87
CA MET A 150 -9.72 -3.80 17.40
C MET A 150 -9.95 -2.51 18.18
N PRO A 151 -9.58 -2.45 19.48
CA PRO A 151 -9.54 -1.18 20.19
C PRO A 151 -8.58 -0.24 19.45
N ASP A 152 -8.90 1.05 19.44
CA ASP A 152 -8.00 2.07 18.91
C ASP A 152 -6.69 2.01 19.69
N ARG A 153 -5.70 1.31 19.12
CA ARG A 153 -4.38 1.08 19.71
C ARG A 153 -3.63 2.40 19.95
N PHE A 154 -4.15 3.49 19.40
CA PHE A 154 -3.56 4.81 19.33
C PHE A 154 -4.46 5.92 19.89
N ALA A 155 -5.63 5.58 20.46
CA ALA A 155 -6.51 6.54 21.12
C ALA A 155 -5.88 7.12 22.40
N PRO A 156 -6.07 8.41 22.71
CA PRO A 156 -6.68 9.48 21.90
C PRO A 156 -5.67 10.52 21.36
N ALA A 157 -4.36 10.25 21.39
CA ALA A 157 -3.34 11.31 21.19
C ALA A 157 -2.40 11.13 19.99
N HIS A 158 -2.41 10.01 19.27
CA HIS A 158 -1.43 9.80 18.20
C HIS A 158 -1.85 10.44 16.88
N ARG A 159 -1.24 11.58 16.54
CA ARG A 159 -1.41 12.21 15.23
C ARG A 159 -0.41 11.63 14.23
N PHE A 160 -0.89 10.81 13.30
CA PHE A 160 -0.03 10.25 12.25
C PHE A 160 0.49 11.34 11.30
N PRO A 161 1.73 11.19 10.79
CA PRO A 161 2.29 12.09 9.79
C PRO A 161 1.44 12.13 8.51
N PRO A 162 1.33 13.27 7.82
CA PRO A 162 0.62 13.37 6.56
C PRO A 162 1.25 12.47 5.50
N ALA A 163 0.43 11.83 4.67
CA ALA A 163 0.86 11.17 3.45
C ALA A 163 1.67 12.10 2.52
N ALA A 164 1.39 13.41 2.60
CA ALA A 164 2.11 14.43 1.85
C ALA A 164 3.56 14.66 2.30
N SER A 165 3.97 14.22 3.50
CA SER A 165 5.32 14.45 4.03
C SER A 165 6.37 13.51 3.45
N CYS A 166 7.65 13.81 3.73
CA CYS A 166 8.80 12.98 3.38
C CYS A 166 8.67 11.57 3.97
N LEU A 167 8.92 10.53 3.17
CA LEU A 167 8.87 9.14 3.62
C LEU A 167 9.82 8.83 4.79
N CYS A 168 11.02 9.42 4.77
CA CYS A 168 12.06 9.16 5.76
C CYS A 168 11.80 9.91 7.08
N CYS A 169 11.87 11.24 7.07
CA CYS A 169 11.78 12.02 8.31
C CYS A 169 10.34 12.31 8.75
N GLN A 170 9.36 12.15 7.86
CA GLN A 170 7.93 12.33 8.13
C GLN A 170 7.53 13.69 8.70
N ALA A 171 8.44 14.66 8.66
CA ALA A 171 8.29 15.96 9.28
C ALA A 171 7.18 16.79 8.61
N GLU A 172 6.27 17.36 9.41
CA GLU A 172 5.17 18.22 8.94
C GLU A 172 5.67 19.38 8.07
N GLN A 173 6.85 19.94 8.38
CA GLN A 173 7.47 21.04 7.63
C GLN A 173 7.90 20.66 6.20
N THR A 174 7.76 19.39 5.81
CA THR A 174 7.99 18.92 4.44
C THR A 174 6.73 18.94 3.58
N VAL A 175 5.55 19.10 4.20
CA VAL A 175 4.29 19.29 3.46
C VAL A 175 4.34 20.62 2.70
N GLY A 176 3.90 20.60 1.44
CA GLY A 176 3.94 21.78 0.56
C GLY A 176 5.31 22.11 -0.02
N LYS A 177 6.39 21.45 0.44
CA LYS A 177 7.71 21.57 -0.19
C LYS A 177 7.82 20.65 -1.40
N GLU A 178 8.67 21.03 -2.33
CA GLU A 178 9.03 20.18 -3.46
C GLU A 178 9.88 19.00 -2.97
N LEU A 179 9.26 17.81 -2.93
CA LEU A 179 9.94 16.57 -2.55
C LEU A 179 10.45 15.83 -3.79
N LYS A 180 11.66 15.29 -3.67
CA LYS A 180 12.34 14.55 -4.75
C LYS A 180 11.87 13.11 -4.76
N ARG A 181 11.45 12.62 -5.93
CA ARG A 181 11.09 11.20 -6.11
C ARG A 181 12.35 10.34 -6.14
N CYS A 182 12.23 9.09 -5.68
CA CYS A 182 13.27 8.09 -5.89
C CYS A 182 13.51 7.91 -7.40
N GLY A 183 14.75 8.11 -7.87
CA GLY A 183 15.08 8.03 -9.29
C GLY A 183 14.86 6.66 -9.92
N ALA A 184 14.89 5.58 -9.13
CA ALA A 184 14.70 4.21 -9.60
C ALA A 184 13.22 3.85 -9.76
N CYS A 185 12.45 3.84 -8.67
CA CYS A 185 11.04 3.42 -8.71
C CYS A 185 10.05 4.54 -9.07
N LYS A 186 10.47 5.81 -8.98
CA LYS A 186 9.65 7.02 -9.23
C LYS A 186 8.36 7.11 -8.39
N LEU A 187 8.26 6.32 -7.32
CA LEU A 187 7.07 6.24 -6.46
C LEU A 187 7.22 7.10 -5.20
N VAL A 188 8.19 6.77 -4.35
CA VAL A 188 8.36 7.40 -3.04
C VAL A 188 9.05 8.77 -3.11
N ARG A 189 8.84 9.62 -2.11
CA ARG A 189 9.32 11.01 -2.09
C ARG A 189 10.12 11.35 -0.83
N TYR A 190 11.19 12.13 -1.01
CA TYR A 190 12.10 12.55 0.04
C TYR A 190 12.37 14.05 0.00
N CYS A 191 12.58 14.69 1.15
CA CYS A 191 12.96 16.11 1.20
C CYS A 191 14.43 16.36 0.80
N SER A 192 15.29 15.34 0.87
CA SER A 192 16.71 15.47 0.57
C SER A 192 17.33 14.13 0.15
N ALA A 193 18.52 14.19 -0.47
CA ALA A 193 19.31 13.00 -0.76
C ALA A 193 19.79 12.28 0.53
N ALA A 194 19.91 13.00 1.65
CA ALA A 194 20.26 12.40 2.94
C ALA A 194 19.13 11.48 3.42
N CYS A 195 17.88 11.96 3.42
CA CYS A 195 16.70 11.15 3.75
C CYS A 195 16.53 9.94 2.83
N GLN A 196 16.84 10.07 1.54
CA GLN A 196 16.80 8.92 0.63
C GLN A 196 17.86 7.87 0.98
N LYS A 197 19.09 8.30 1.32
CA LYS A 197 20.18 7.38 1.71
C LYS A 197 19.88 6.67 3.03
N GLU A 198 19.31 7.39 3.99
CA GLU A 198 18.91 6.85 5.30
C GLU A 198 17.82 5.78 5.17
N ASP A 199 16.77 6.04 4.39
CA ASP A 199 15.68 5.10 4.17
C ASP A 199 16.05 3.90 3.26
N TRP A 200 17.18 3.97 2.55
CA TRP A 200 17.57 2.97 1.55
C TRP A 200 17.61 1.55 2.09
N GLY A 201 18.06 1.34 3.33
CA GLY A 201 18.11 0.02 3.96
C GLY A 201 16.73 -0.68 3.99
N ARG A 202 15.67 0.10 4.24
CA ARG A 202 14.28 -0.37 4.24
C ARG A 202 13.69 -0.41 2.83
N HIS A 203 13.80 0.70 2.09
CA HIS A 203 13.13 0.87 0.79
C HIS A 203 13.71 -0.01 -0.32
N LYS A 204 14.99 -0.38 -0.27
CA LYS A 204 15.68 -1.13 -1.34
C LYS A 204 14.93 -2.37 -1.81
N ALA A 205 14.35 -3.14 -0.89
CA ALA A 205 13.62 -4.35 -1.22
C ALA A 205 12.34 -4.03 -2.03
N THR A 206 11.52 -3.09 -1.56
CA THR A 206 10.34 -2.61 -2.29
C THR A 206 10.73 -2.01 -3.63
N CYS A 207 11.75 -1.14 -3.63
CA CYS A 207 12.22 -0.43 -4.82
C CYS A 207 12.54 -1.37 -5.98
N LYS A 208 13.23 -2.47 -5.69
CA LYS A 208 13.60 -3.50 -6.68
C LYS A 208 12.44 -4.37 -7.12
N ALA A 209 11.42 -4.52 -6.26
CA ALA A 209 10.25 -5.33 -6.56
C ALA A 209 9.25 -4.59 -7.47
N ILE A 210 9.21 -3.25 -7.43
CA ILE A 210 8.32 -2.45 -8.28
C ILE A 210 8.64 -2.69 -9.77
N LYS A 211 7.60 -3.05 -10.53
CA LYS A 211 7.65 -3.28 -11.98
C LYS A 211 6.95 -2.17 -12.74
N GLU A 212 5.85 -1.66 -12.20
CA GLU A 212 5.06 -0.62 -12.84
C GLU A 212 4.43 0.30 -11.80
N VAL A 213 4.34 1.59 -12.12
CA VAL A 213 3.60 2.60 -11.36
C VAL A 213 2.71 3.35 -12.35
N LYS A 214 1.40 3.11 -12.28
CA LYS A 214 0.39 3.74 -13.13
C LYS A 214 -0.44 4.71 -12.30
N TRP A 215 -0.37 5.98 -12.68
CA TRP A 215 -1.15 7.04 -12.06
C TRP A 215 -2.47 7.21 -12.81
N VAL A 216 -3.58 7.20 -12.08
CA VAL A 216 -4.90 7.53 -12.61
C VAL A 216 -5.30 8.86 -12.00
N TRP A 217 -5.27 9.89 -12.83
CA TRP A 217 -5.67 11.23 -12.48
C TRP A 217 -7.02 11.53 -13.15
N LYS A 218 -7.95 12.09 -12.40
CA LYS A 218 -9.10 12.81 -12.94
C LYS A 218 -8.70 14.26 -13.18
#